data_AF-A0AA97G4P6-F1
#
_entry.id   AF-A0AA97G4P6-F1
#
_cell.length_a   1.000
_cell.length_b   1.000
_cell.length_c   1.000
_cell.angle_alpha   90.00
_cell.angle_beta   90.00
_cell.angle_gamma   90.00
#
_symmetry.space_group_name_H-M   'P 1'
#
loop_
_entity.id
_entity.type
_entity.pdbx_description
1 polymer ?
#
loop_
_entity_poly.entity_id
_entity_poly.type
_entity_poly.pdbx_seq_one_letter_code
_entity_poly.pdbx_strand_id
1 'polypeptide(L)'
;MIKLRHYSVLFIAPVFLLLALTTQSTPTTASTAPIEINDAEDLGKIGRNPNYPLNGTYQQTADIVVNKDHKPIGISTWGTFLGPFTGKYDGQCRTISGLSDCFVDILKGSISDLQFTRANIKYSARPTGLAACVVDGTGTVSNIRAKDVHIVNRGHYADAGIGGGRVKGMVANIMAVNSTVETVDWLADAGIGGGRLKLEERLPTPRR
;
A
#
# COMPACT_ATOMS: atom_id res chain seq x y z
N MET A 1 97.89 13.92 -10.88
CA MET A 1 97.83 13.75 -9.41
C MET A 1 96.56 14.41 -8.88
N ILE A 2 95.83 13.68 -8.03
CA ILE A 2 94.72 14.09 -7.15
C ILE A 2 93.30 14.24 -7.77
N LYS A 3 92.43 13.32 -7.32
CA LYS A 3 90.96 13.22 -7.45
C LYS A 3 90.24 14.48 -6.92
N LEU A 4 89.04 14.74 -7.45
CA LEU A 4 87.88 15.05 -6.59
C LEU A 4 86.57 14.61 -7.27
N ARG A 5 85.76 13.84 -6.54
CA ARG A 5 84.43 13.34 -6.92
C ARG A 5 83.41 14.47 -6.81
N HIS A 6 82.39 14.47 -7.68
CA HIS A 6 81.08 15.04 -7.36
C HIS A 6 79.98 14.05 -7.75
N TYR A 7 79.16 13.72 -6.77
CA TYR A 7 77.98 12.87 -6.81
C TYR A 7 76.76 13.72 -7.23
N SER A 8 75.86 13.17 -8.05
CA SER A 8 74.49 13.69 -8.21
C SER A 8 73.48 12.54 -8.25
N VAL A 9 72.96 12.27 -7.05
CA VAL A 9 71.60 11.86 -6.64
C VAL A 9 70.69 11.18 -7.68
N LEU A 10 70.42 9.90 -7.44
CA LEU A 10 69.35 9.11 -8.06
C LEU A 10 68.02 9.39 -7.34
N PHE A 11 67.05 9.98 -8.03
CA PHE A 11 65.68 10.18 -7.53
C PHE A 11 64.91 8.85 -7.60
N ILE A 12 64.57 8.27 -6.44
CA ILE A 12 63.66 7.12 -6.34
C ILE A 12 62.28 7.69 -5.98
N ALA A 13 61.33 7.61 -6.90
CA ALA A 13 59.92 7.92 -6.63
C ALA A 13 59.26 6.71 -5.92
N PRO A 14 58.55 6.90 -4.79
CA PRO A 14 57.81 5.81 -4.18
C PRO A 14 56.50 5.57 -4.95
N VAL A 15 56.32 4.33 -5.41
CA VAL A 15 55.07 3.82 -5.96
C VAL A 15 54.05 3.72 -4.80
N PHE A 16 53.12 4.66 -4.75
CA PHE A 16 51.97 4.59 -3.83
C PHE A 16 50.95 3.60 -4.40
N LEU A 17 50.91 2.41 -3.82
CA LEU A 17 49.89 1.39 -4.06
C LEU A 17 48.58 1.83 -3.40
N LEU A 18 47.64 2.34 -4.20
CA LEU A 18 46.31 2.75 -3.77
C LEU A 18 45.45 1.49 -3.53
N LEU A 19 45.28 1.09 -2.27
CA LEU A 19 44.27 0.09 -1.88
C LEU A 19 42.87 0.69 -2.08
N ALA A 20 42.19 0.27 -3.14
CA ALA A 20 40.77 0.52 -3.31
C ALA A 20 40.00 -0.28 -2.24
N LEU A 21 39.47 0.39 -1.21
CA LEU A 21 38.46 -0.20 -0.34
C LEU A 21 37.20 -0.40 -1.17
N THR A 22 36.93 -1.64 -1.58
CA THR A 22 35.63 -2.01 -2.11
C THR A 22 34.63 -1.93 -0.95
N THR A 23 33.77 -0.92 -0.95
CA THR A 23 32.60 -0.89 -0.08
C THR A 23 31.69 -2.03 -0.53
N GLN A 24 31.81 -3.19 0.12
CA GLN A 24 30.84 -4.25 -0.06
C GLN A 24 29.51 -3.73 0.47
N SER A 25 28.59 -3.41 -0.44
CA SER A 25 27.20 -3.22 -0.10
C SER A 25 26.68 -4.56 0.42
N THR A 26 26.59 -4.68 1.74
CA THR A 26 25.87 -5.78 2.38
C THR A 26 24.47 -5.81 1.79
N PRO A 27 24.04 -6.91 1.15
CA PRO A 27 22.64 -7.04 0.78
C PRO A 27 21.83 -7.03 2.08
N THR A 28 20.99 -6.01 2.24
CA THR A 28 20.01 -5.94 3.32
C THR A 28 19.19 -7.23 3.27
N THR A 29 19.48 -8.15 4.18
CA THR A 29 18.67 -9.35 4.35
C THR A 29 17.30 -8.87 4.81
N ALA A 30 16.29 -9.09 3.97
CA ALA A 30 14.92 -8.77 4.26
C ALA A 30 14.54 -9.43 5.59
N SER A 31 14.19 -8.61 6.59
CA SER A 31 13.60 -9.09 7.83
C SER A 31 12.40 -9.98 7.47
N THR A 32 12.52 -11.26 7.84
CA THR A 32 11.64 -12.36 7.42
C THR A 32 10.39 -12.48 8.31
N ALA A 33 10.23 -11.60 9.30
CA ALA A 33 9.05 -11.54 10.16
C ALA A 33 8.09 -10.42 9.69
N PRO A 34 6.76 -10.65 9.78
CA PRO A 34 5.79 -9.59 9.53
C PRO A 34 5.93 -8.46 10.55
N ILE A 35 5.63 -7.24 10.12
CA ILE A 35 5.52 -6.07 10.99
C ILE A 35 4.16 -6.13 11.69
N GLU A 36 4.17 -6.24 13.01
CA GLU A 36 2.95 -6.33 13.80
C GLU A 36 2.24 -4.97 13.87
N ILE A 37 0.92 -4.99 13.75
CA ILE A 37 0.04 -3.81 13.89
C ILE A 37 -0.89 -4.06 15.08
N ASN A 38 -0.56 -3.42 16.20
CA ASN A 38 -1.27 -3.63 17.46
C ASN A 38 -2.38 -2.59 17.70
N ASP A 39 -2.26 -1.41 17.10
CA ASP A 39 -3.18 -0.31 17.37
C ASP A 39 -3.31 0.66 16.18
N ALA A 40 -4.08 1.73 16.39
CA ALA A 40 -4.31 2.75 15.37
C ALA A 40 -3.07 3.60 15.08
N GLU A 41 -2.12 3.69 16.02
CA GLU A 41 -0.88 4.44 15.82
C GLU A 41 0.05 3.68 14.87
N ASP A 42 0.24 2.37 15.09
CA ASP A 42 0.98 1.48 14.21
C ASP A 42 0.38 1.48 12.80
N LEU A 43 -0.95 1.39 12.72
CA LEU A 43 -1.65 1.46 11.44
C LEU A 43 -1.39 2.80 10.72
N GLY A 44 -1.35 3.90 11.46
CA GLY A 44 -1.06 5.24 10.93
C GLY A 44 0.37 5.40 10.39
N LYS A 45 1.33 4.59 10.85
CA LYS A 45 2.75 4.64 10.42
C LYS A 45 2.97 4.08 9.02
N ILE A 46 2.09 3.21 8.52
CA ILE A 46 2.26 2.54 7.21
C ILE A 46 2.39 3.57 6.07
N GLY A 47 3.52 3.52 5.37
CA GLY A 47 3.92 4.43 4.30
C GLY A 47 4.38 5.81 4.75
N ARG A 48 4.40 6.09 6.06
CA ARG A 48 4.77 7.39 6.65
C ARG A 48 6.00 7.31 7.55
N ASN A 49 6.35 6.11 7.99
CA ASN A 49 7.54 5.82 8.79
C ASN A 49 8.48 4.88 8.00
N PRO A 50 9.80 5.12 7.95
CA PRO A 50 10.76 4.24 7.26
C PRO A 50 10.70 2.76 7.70
N ASN A 51 10.32 2.48 8.95
CA ASN A 51 10.17 1.12 9.48
C ASN A 51 8.84 0.46 9.10
N TYR A 52 7.92 1.23 8.49
CA TYR A 52 6.60 0.77 8.05
C TYR A 52 6.43 1.11 6.56
N PRO A 53 7.18 0.48 5.65
CA PRO A 53 7.17 0.84 4.24
C PRO A 53 5.93 0.34 3.49
N LEU A 54 5.53 0.98 2.40
CA LEU A 54 4.34 0.59 1.61
C LEU A 54 4.40 -0.81 0.99
N ASN A 55 5.59 -1.41 0.92
CA ASN A 55 5.85 -2.76 0.42
C ASN A 55 6.11 -3.80 1.53
N GLY A 56 5.81 -3.46 2.79
CA GLY A 56 5.99 -4.37 3.93
C GLY A 56 4.99 -5.53 3.97
N THR A 57 5.29 -6.53 4.78
CA THR A 57 4.33 -7.58 5.18
C THR A 57 3.87 -7.27 6.59
N TYR A 58 2.56 -7.14 6.79
CA TYR A 58 1.94 -6.69 8.02
C TYR A 58 0.99 -7.75 8.56
N GLN A 59 0.97 -7.90 9.88
CA GLN A 59 0.05 -8.77 10.57
C GLN A 59 -0.64 -8.00 11.71
N GLN A 60 -1.97 -7.95 11.68
CA GLN A 60 -2.73 -7.34 12.76
C GLN A 60 -2.78 -8.29 13.97
N THR A 61 -2.50 -7.77 15.16
CA THR A 61 -2.35 -8.55 16.39
C THR A 61 -3.39 -8.21 17.47
N ALA A 62 -4.14 -7.12 17.31
CA ALA A 62 -5.28 -6.77 18.15
C ALA A 62 -6.43 -6.14 17.35
N ASP A 63 -7.60 -6.01 17.97
CA ASP A 63 -8.69 -5.20 17.41
C ASP A 63 -8.33 -3.72 17.49
N ILE A 64 -8.58 -2.98 16.41
CA ILE A 64 -8.19 -1.58 16.27
C ILE A 64 -9.43 -0.70 16.21
N VAL A 65 -9.46 0.32 17.06
CA VAL A 65 -10.47 1.39 17.00
C VAL A 65 -9.79 2.62 16.41
N VAL A 66 -10.16 2.96 15.17
CA VAL A 66 -9.68 4.20 14.55
C VAL A 66 -10.60 5.36 14.94
N ASN A 67 -10.00 6.52 15.19
CA ASN A 67 -10.73 7.77 15.42
C ASN A 67 -10.90 8.54 14.10
N LYS A 68 -11.57 9.71 14.17
CA LYS A 68 -12.17 10.40 13.02
C LYS A 68 -11.19 10.87 11.93
N ASP A 69 -9.88 10.74 12.13
CA ASP A 69 -8.84 11.27 11.24
C ASP A 69 -7.96 10.18 10.59
N HIS A 70 -8.44 8.95 10.52
CA HIS A 70 -7.73 7.90 9.79
C HIS A 70 -7.51 8.32 8.32
N LYS A 71 -6.26 8.34 7.93
CA LYS A 71 -5.84 8.58 6.55
C LYS A 71 -5.58 7.24 5.87
N PRO A 72 -6.18 6.97 4.69
CA PRO A 72 -5.94 5.73 3.95
C PRO A 72 -4.45 5.43 3.80
N ILE A 73 -4.12 4.15 3.72
CA ILE A 73 -2.75 3.73 3.38
C ILE A 73 -2.53 3.95 1.88
N GLY A 74 -1.33 4.41 1.48
CA GLY A 74 -0.97 4.54 0.07
C GLY A 74 -1.62 5.72 -0.67
N ILE A 75 -1.69 6.87 0.00
CA ILE A 75 -2.31 8.11 -0.52
C ILE A 75 -1.73 8.55 -1.87
N SER A 76 -2.65 8.87 -2.77
CA SER A 76 -2.41 9.44 -4.09
C SER A 76 -3.07 10.81 -4.33
N THR A 77 -3.68 11.43 -3.30
CA THR A 77 -4.40 12.71 -3.45
C THR A 77 -4.10 13.70 -2.32
N TRP A 78 -3.96 14.99 -2.67
CA TRP A 78 -3.77 16.17 -1.80
C TRP A 78 -2.46 16.24 -0.98
N GLY A 79 -1.37 16.57 -1.68
CA GLY A 79 -0.18 17.21 -1.09
C GLY A 79 1.01 16.30 -0.76
N THR A 80 0.85 14.97 -0.74
CA THR A 80 1.98 14.04 -0.60
C THR A 80 1.65 12.73 -1.31
N PHE A 81 2.35 12.46 -2.41
CA PHE A 81 2.26 11.17 -3.08
C PHE A 81 3.18 10.18 -2.36
N LEU A 82 2.58 9.28 -1.57
CA LEU A 82 3.34 8.20 -0.92
C LEU A 82 3.54 7.02 -1.88
N GLY A 83 2.66 6.87 -2.87
CA GLY A 83 2.62 5.75 -3.80
C GLY A 83 1.59 4.68 -3.38
N PRO A 84 1.33 3.69 -4.26
CA PRO A 84 0.37 2.63 -3.98
C PRO A 84 0.88 1.70 -2.87
N PHE A 85 -0.05 1.10 -2.11
CA PHE A 85 0.28 0.01 -1.20
C PHE A 85 0.55 -1.26 -2.00
N THR A 86 1.80 -1.72 -1.99
CA THR A 86 2.26 -2.93 -2.68
C THR A 86 2.54 -4.10 -1.73
N GLY A 87 2.44 -3.85 -0.43
CA GLY A 87 2.67 -4.80 0.64
C GLY A 87 1.53 -5.80 0.83
N LYS A 88 1.63 -6.58 1.90
CA LYS A 88 0.61 -7.55 2.31
C LYS A 88 0.09 -7.16 3.68
N TYR A 89 -1.22 -7.08 3.85
CA TYR A 89 -1.86 -6.86 5.14
C TYR A 89 -2.74 -8.06 5.47
N ASP A 90 -2.34 -8.83 6.48
CA ASP A 90 -3.10 -9.93 7.03
C ASP A 90 -3.79 -9.48 8.33
N GLY A 91 -5.11 -9.40 8.28
CA GLY A 91 -5.94 -8.97 9.39
C GLY A 91 -6.10 -10.01 10.50
N GLN A 92 -5.70 -11.28 10.27
CA GLN A 92 -5.83 -12.38 11.23
C GLN A 92 -7.26 -12.53 11.80
N CYS A 93 -8.27 -12.27 10.96
CA CYS A 93 -9.69 -12.18 11.29
C CYS A 93 -10.03 -11.16 12.40
N ARG A 94 -9.17 -10.19 12.68
CA ARG A 94 -9.40 -9.14 13.69
C ARG A 94 -10.19 -7.98 13.12
N THR A 95 -10.66 -7.12 14.01
CA THR A 95 -11.56 -6.01 13.67
C THR A 95 -10.80 -4.69 13.56
N ILE A 96 -11.11 -3.91 12.52
CA ILE A 96 -10.88 -2.46 12.48
C ILE A 96 -12.24 -1.78 12.55
N SER A 97 -12.40 -0.82 13.46
CA SER A 97 -13.68 -0.16 13.68
C SER A 97 -13.61 1.35 13.59
N GLY A 98 -14.68 1.96 13.06
CA GLY A 98 -14.83 3.42 13.03
C GLY A 98 -14.15 4.13 11.85
N LEU A 99 -13.78 3.42 10.78
CA LEU A 99 -13.20 4.03 9.58
C LEU A 99 -14.13 5.10 9.00
N SER A 100 -13.57 6.29 8.75
CA SER A 100 -14.22 7.40 8.05
C SER A 100 -13.79 7.54 6.59
N ASP A 101 -12.81 6.74 6.16
CA ASP A 101 -12.26 6.69 4.80
C ASP A 101 -11.92 5.24 4.39
N CYS A 102 -11.54 5.04 3.13
CA CYS A 102 -10.96 3.80 2.62
C CYS A 102 -9.80 3.34 3.52
N PHE A 103 -9.69 2.04 3.75
CA PHE A 103 -8.55 1.48 4.46
C PHE A 103 -7.24 1.66 3.66
N VAL A 104 -7.29 1.39 2.35
CA VAL A 104 -6.21 1.66 1.38
C VAL A 104 -6.72 2.59 0.28
N ASP A 105 -5.92 3.54 -0.18
CA ASP A 105 -6.28 4.38 -1.33
C ASP A 105 -6.09 3.60 -2.64
N ILE A 106 -4.83 3.33 -3.04
CA ILE A 106 -4.52 2.48 -4.21
C ILE A 106 -3.85 1.19 -3.75
N LEU A 107 -4.50 0.06 -4.00
CA LEU A 107 -4.02 -1.27 -3.69
C LEU A 107 -3.40 -1.95 -4.92
N LYS A 108 -2.10 -2.27 -4.82
CA LYS A 108 -1.36 -3.15 -5.74
C LYS A 108 -0.87 -4.43 -5.07
N GLY A 109 -0.90 -4.48 -3.75
CA GLY A 109 -0.56 -5.64 -2.93
C GLY A 109 -1.79 -6.46 -2.52
N SER A 110 -1.81 -6.97 -1.29
CA SER A 110 -2.93 -7.79 -0.79
C SER A 110 -3.46 -7.36 0.56
N ILE A 111 -4.77 -7.47 0.76
CA ILE A 111 -5.46 -7.31 2.04
C ILE A 111 -6.31 -8.56 2.24
N SER A 112 -6.13 -9.26 3.36
CA SER A 112 -6.90 -10.46 3.67
C SER A 112 -7.33 -10.56 5.12
N ASP A 113 -8.34 -11.40 5.35
CA ASP A 113 -8.72 -11.91 6.67
C ASP A 113 -9.00 -10.79 7.67
N LEU A 114 -9.88 -9.86 7.30
CA LEU A 114 -10.08 -8.62 8.05
C LEU A 114 -11.57 -8.34 8.24
N GLN A 115 -11.93 -7.91 9.44
CA GLN A 115 -13.27 -7.45 9.76
C GLN A 115 -13.29 -5.93 9.86
N PHE A 116 -14.28 -5.31 9.23
CA PHE A 116 -14.54 -3.88 9.35
C PHE A 116 -15.89 -3.66 10.02
N THR A 117 -15.93 -2.82 11.06
CA THR A 117 -17.17 -2.50 11.76
C THR A 117 -17.41 -1.02 11.93
N ARG A 118 -18.68 -0.60 11.93
CA ARG A 118 -19.09 0.79 12.21
C ARG A 118 -18.36 1.82 11.34
N ALA A 119 -18.02 1.44 10.11
CA ALA A 119 -17.39 2.36 9.16
C ALA A 119 -18.45 3.27 8.55
N ASN A 120 -18.17 4.55 8.48
CA ASN A 120 -19.08 5.55 7.94
C ASN A 120 -18.31 6.46 7.00
N ILE A 121 -18.26 6.05 5.73
CA ILE A 121 -17.44 6.67 4.70
C ILE A 121 -18.35 7.55 3.84
N LYS A 122 -18.07 8.85 3.85
CA LYS A 122 -18.84 9.85 3.10
C LYS A 122 -17.89 10.65 2.25
N TYR A 123 -17.99 10.50 0.94
CA TYR A 123 -17.13 11.18 -0.01
C TYR A 123 -17.91 11.81 -1.16
N SER A 124 -17.25 12.76 -1.82
CA SER A 124 -17.70 13.36 -3.06
C SER A 124 -16.59 13.26 -4.12
N ALA A 125 -16.94 12.75 -5.30
CA ALA A 125 -16.21 12.83 -6.56
C ALA A 125 -14.92 12.00 -6.67
N ARG A 126 -14.80 10.88 -5.94
CA ARG A 126 -13.76 9.86 -6.19
C ARG A 126 -14.26 8.45 -5.96
N PRO A 127 -13.63 7.40 -6.52
CA PRO A 127 -13.92 6.02 -6.16
C PRO A 127 -13.74 5.81 -4.66
N THR A 128 -14.68 5.09 -4.06
CA THR A 128 -14.67 4.87 -2.61
C THR A 128 -14.90 3.39 -2.33
N GLY A 129 -14.02 2.76 -1.57
CA GLY A 129 -14.32 1.44 -1.05
C GLY A 129 -13.79 1.20 0.33
N LEU A 130 -14.45 0.32 1.07
CA LEU A 130 -14.09 0.06 2.47
C LEU A 130 -12.68 -0.50 2.57
N ALA A 131 -12.37 -1.58 1.85
CA ALA A 131 -11.04 -2.16 1.85
C ALA A 131 -10.06 -1.35 0.98
N ALA A 132 -10.48 -0.90 -0.20
CA ALA A 132 -9.68 0.02 -1.02
C ALA A 132 -10.52 1.00 -1.86
N CYS A 133 -10.07 2.25 -2.01
CA CYS A 133 -10.67 3.16 -2.99
C CYS A 133 -10.49 2.61 -4.42
N VAL A 134 -9.28 2.13 -4.74
CA VAL A 134 -8.94 1.51 -6.03
C VAL A 134 -8.16 0.21 -5.81
N VAL A 135 -8.68 -0.89 -6.35
CA VAL A 135 -7.95 -2.17 -6.48
C VAL A 135 -7.35 -2.23 -7.88
N ASP A 136 -6.05 -1.99 -8.00
CA ASP A 136 -5.34 -2.04 -9.29
C ASP A 136 -5.13 -3.48 -9.78
N GLY A 137 -4.60 -3.69 -10.99
CA GLY A 137 -4.59 -5.00 -11.65
C GLY A 137 -3.83 -6.11 -10.90
N THR A 138 -2.84 -5.75 -10.07
CA THR A 138 -2.11 -6.68 -9.20
C THR A 138 -2.69 -6.77 -7.79
N GLY A 139 -3.64 -5.90 -7.46
CA GLY A 139 -4.26 -5.82 -6.15
C GLY A 139 -5.18 -7.02 -5.86
N THR A 140 -5.17 -7.49 -4.62
CA THR A 140 -6.07 -8.55 -4.15
C THR A 140 -6.73 -8.17 -2.83
N VAL A 141 -8.07 -8.25 -2.80
CA VAL A 141 -8.87 -8.16 -1.58
C VAL A 141 -9.59 -9.48 -1.38
N SER A 142 -9.42 -10.11 -0.22
CA SER A 142 -10.07 -11.39 0.07
C SER A 142 -10.49 -11.53 1.52
N ASN A 143 -11.53 -12.33 1.79
CA ASN A 143 -11.94 -12.72 3.13
C ASN A 143 -12.23 -11.50 4.03
N ILE A 144 -13.05 -10.59 3.51
CA ILE A 144 -13.44 -9.38 4.23
C ILE A 144 -14.85 -9.54 4.78
N ARG A 145 -15.02 -9.23 6.07
CA ARG A 145 -16.33 -9.14 6.71
C ARG A 145 -16.62 -7.68 7.06
N ALA A 146 -17.58 -7.08 6.37
CA ALA A 146 -18.11 -5.76 6.71
C ALA A 146 -19.39 -5.91 7.53
N LYS A 147 -19.46 -5.26 8.69
CA LYS A 147 -20.64 -5.22 9.55
C LYS A 147 -20.95 -3.79 9.97
N ASP A 148 -22.21 -3.38 9.84
CA ASP A 148 -22.64 -2.02 10.21
C ASP A 148 -21.83 -0.94 9.46
N VAL A 149 -21.61 -1.15 8.16
CA VAL A 149 -20.86 -0.24 7.30
C VAL A 149 -21.78 0.59 6.44
N HIS A 150 -21.55 1.89 6.39
CA HIS A 150 -22.32 2.83 5.58
C HIS A 150 -21.37 3.61 4.67
N ILE A 151 -21.50 3.40 3.37
CA ILE A 151 -20.77 4.15 2.33
C ILE A 151 -21.77 4.98 1.56
N VAL A 152 -21.57 6.29 1.54
CA VAL A 152 -22.33 7.21 0.68
C VAL A 152 -21.33 8.01 -0.13
N ASN A 153 -21.33 7.79 -1.45
CA ASN A 153 -20.43 8.47 -2.36
C ASN A 153 -21.23 9.30 -3.36
N ARG A 154 -20.86 10.56 -3.55
CA ARG A 154 -21.62 11.50 -4.39
C ARG A 154 -20.77 11.99 -5.55
N GLY A 155 -21.36 12.33 -6.68
CA GLY A 155 -20.68 12.97 -7.80
C GLY A 155 -20.36 12.05 -9.00
N HIS A 156 -19.78 12.65 -10.02
CA HIS A 156 -19.55 11.99 -11.30
C HIS A 156 -18.44 10.92 -11.20
N TYR A 157 -18.71 9.68 -11.66
CA TYR A 157 -17.78 8.54 -11.55
C TYR A 157 -17.39 8.15 -10.11
N ALA A 158 -18.32 8.37 -9.17
CA ALA A 158 -18.19 8.07 -7.75
C ALA A 158 -18.46 6.58 -7.43
N ASP A 159 -17.83 5.67 -8.18
CA ASP A 159 -17.98 4.22 -8.01
C ASP A 159 -17.70 3.81 -6.55
N ALA A 160 -18.58 3.01 -5.95
CA ALA A 160 -18.47 2.63 -4.55
C ALA A 160 -18.64 1.14 -4.26
N GLY A 161 -17.86 0.59 -3.34
CA GLY A 161 -18.11 -0.77 -2.88
C GLY A 161 -17.41 -1.20 -1.61
N ILE A 162 -17.81 -2.35 -1.04
CA ILE A 162 -17.17 -2.85 0.18
C ILE A 162 -15.75 -3.36 -0.11
N GLY A 163 -15.57 -4.22 -1.11
CA GLY A 163 -14.23 -4.68 -1.48
C GLY A 163 -13.39 -3.62 -2.20
N GLY A 164 -13.99 -2.86 -3.12
CA GLY A 164 -13.33 -1.69 -3.69
C GLY A 164 -14.24 -0.74 -4.47
N GLY A 165 -13.86 0.54 -4.57
CA GLY A 165 -14.60 1.51 -5.39
C GLY A 165 -14.48 1.19 -6.89
N ARG A 166 -13.25 1.25 -7.41
CA ARG A 166 -12.90 0.71 -8.74
C ARG A 166 -12.02 -0.52 -8.61
N VAL A 167 -12.30 -1.53 -9.41
CA VAL A 167 -11.62 -2.82 -9.34
C VAL A 167 -11.12 -3.23 -10.72
N LYS A 168 -9.80 -3.37 -10.85
CA LYS A 168 -9.12 -4.05 -11.95
C LYS A 168 -8.54 -5.39 -11.51
N GLY A 169 -8.10 -5.48 -10.25
CA GLY A 169 -7.55 -6.69 -9.65
C GLY A 169 -8.62 -7.65 -9.14
N MET A 170 -8.24 -8.51 -8.20
CA MET A 170 -9.13 -9.53 -7.65
C MET A 170 -9.83 -9.02 -6.37
N VAL A 171 -11.15 -9.20 -6.31
CA VAL A 171 -11.92 -9.05 -5.09
C VAL A 171 -12.78 -10.30 -4.92
N ALA A 172 -12.60 -11.02 -3.80
CA ALA A 172 -13.27 -12.29 -3.54
C ALA A 172 -13.69 -12.40 -2.07
N ASN A 173 -14.65 -13.28 -1.78
CA ASN A 173 -15.05 -13.65 -0.41
C ASN A 173 -15.36 -12.43 0.48
N ILE A 174 -16.20 -11.53 -0.04
CA ILE A 174 -16.68 -10.36 0.69
C ILE A 174 -18.04 -10.68 1.27
N MET A 175 -18.18 -10.51 2.58
CA MET A 175 -19.46 -10.64 3.25
C MET A 175 -19.84 -9.33 3.91
N ALA A 176 -20.99 -8.79 3.53
CA ALA A 176 -21.54 -7.56 4.09
C ALA A 176 -22.81 -7.89 4.89
N VAL A 177 -22.84 -7.48 6.16
CA VAL A 177 -23.95 -7.70 7.08
C VAL A 177 -24.41 -6.34 7.59
N ASN A 178 -25.71 -6.05 7.51
CA ASN A 178 -26.28 -4.77 7.93
C ASN A 178 -25.49 -3.57 7.39
N SER A 179 -25.15 -3.61 6.11
CA SER A 179 -24.27 -2.63 5.48
C SER A 179 -24.94 -2.06 4.23
N THR A 180 -24.62 -0.81 3.93
CA THR A 180 -25.22 -0.04 2.84
C THR A 180 -24.11 0.61 2.02
N VAL A 181 -24.23 0.49 0.70
CA VAL A 181 -23.39 1.22 -0.25
C VAL A 181 -24.34 1.99 -1.17
N GLU A 182 -24.21 3.31 -1.15
CA GLU A 182 -25.02 4.22 -1.95
C GLU A 182 -24.10 5.11 -2.78
N THR A 183 -24.40 5.19 -4.08
CA THR A 183 -23.83 6.17 -4.98
C THR A 183 -24.92 7.14 -5.41
N VAL A 184 -24.63 8.44 -5.33
CA VAL A 184 -25.53 9.51 -5.71
C VAL A 184 -24.90 10.27 -6.87
N ASP A 185 -25.68 10.61 -7.88
CA ASP A 185 -25.30 11.26 -9.14
C ASP A 185 -24.91 10.30 -10.30
N TRP A 186 -24.33 10.85 -11.36
CA TRP A 186 -24.28 10.24 -12.68
C TRP A 186 -23.12 9.26 -12.84
N LEU A 187 -23.38 8.15 -13.56
CA LEU A 187 -22.38 7.17 -14.00
C LEU A 187 -21.52 6.62 -12.84
N ALA A 188 -22.16 6.32 -11.71
CA ALA A 188 -21.54 5.71 -10.54
C ALA A 188 -22.19 4.35 -10.27
N ASP A 189 -21.35 3.35 -10.02
CA ASP A 189 -21.78 1.98 -9.75
C ASP A 189 -21.58 1.65 -8.27
N ALA A 190 -22.55 1.00 -7.64
CA ALA A 190 -22.50 0.56 -6.24
C ALA A 190 -22.50 -0.97 -6.15
N GLY A 191 -21.68 -1.55 -5.27
CA GLY A 191 -21.67 -3.00 -5.09
C GLY A 191 -20.96 -3.51 -3.84
N ILE A 192 -21.16 -4.79 -3.50
CA ILE A 192 -20.48 -5.43 -2.36
C ILE A 192 -19.04 -5.83 -2.73
N GLY A 193 -18.84 -6.51 -3.86
CA GLY A 193 -17.48 -6.82 -4.34
C GLY A 193 -16.75 -5.53 -4.72
N GLY A 194 -17.26 -4.80 -5.71
CA GLY A 194 -16.83 -3.45 -5.94
C GLY A 194 -17.89 -2.62 -6.64
N GLY A 195 -17.65 -1.32 -6.77
CA GLY A 195 -18.52 -0.42 -7.52
C GLY A 195 -18.41 -0.70 -9.01
N ARG A 196 -17.27 -0.33 -9.60
CA ARG A 196 -17.00 -0.54 -11.03
C ARG A 196 -15.90 -1.56 -11.26
N LEU A 197 -16.21 -2.57 -12.05
CA LEU A 197 -15.24 -3.53 -12.57
C LEU A 197 -14.66 -3.01 -13.90
N LYS A 198 -13.34 -2.86 -13.97
CA LYS A 198 -12.62 -2.59 -15.22
C LYS A 198 -11.95 -3.88 -15.66
N LEU A 199 -12.53 -4.52 -16.66
CA LEU A 199 -11.85 -5.60 -17.36
C LEU A 199 -10.62 -5.01 -18.07
N GLU A 200 -9.46 -5.57 -17.80
CA GLU A 200 -8.29 -5.32 -18.64
C GLU A 200 -8.49 -6.09 -19.94
N GLU A 201 -8.74 -5.37 -21.02
CA GLU A 201 -8.91 -5.94 -22.36
C GLU A 201 -7.58 -6.55 -22.78
N ARG A 202 -7.41 -7.86 -22.55
CA ARG A 202 -6.31 -8.62 -23.16
C ARG A 202 -6.56 -8.62 -24.67
N LEU A 203 -5.88 -7.75 -25.39
CA LEU A 203 -5.80 -7.83 -26.85
C LEU A 203 -5.45 -9.28 -27.23
N PRO A 204 -6.21 -9.91 -28.14
CA PRO A 204 -5.95 -11.30 -28.51
C PRO A 204 -4.51 -11.42 -29.03
N THR A 205 -3.71 -12.28 -28.42
CA THR A 205 -2.40 -12.64 -28.96
C THR A 205 -2.59 -13.18 -30.37
N PRO A 206 -1.84 -12.70 -31.38
CA PRO A 206 -1.92 -13.23 -32.73
C PRO A 206 -1.68 -14.74 -32.69
N ARG A 207 -2.64 -15.52 -33.19
CA ARG A 207 -2.41 -16.94 -33.43
C ARG A 207 -1.29 -17.04 -34.47
N ARG A 208 -0.16 -17.64 -34.09
CA ARG A 208 0.88 -18.07 -35.01
C ARG A 208 0.43 -19.32 -35.74
#